data_AF-Q1D4L4-F1
#
_entry.id   AF-Q1D4L4-F1
#
_cell.length_a   1.000
_cell.length_b   1.000
_cell.length_c   1.000
_cell.angle_alpha   90.00
_cell.angle_beta   90.00
_cell.angle_gamma   90.00
#
_symmetry.space_group_name_H-M   'P 1'
#
loop_
_entity.id
_entity.type
_entity.pdbx_description
1 polymer ?
#
loop_
_entity_poly.entity_id
_entity_poly.type
_entity_poly.pdbx_seq_one_letter_code
_entity_poly.pdbx_strand_id
1 'polypeptide(L)'
;MPTQDEKTMGLLAHMGTILANFVGLGFAVPLVLMLTKGKESSFVRAHAVESLNFQITVFIAAFVSAITVCIGIGAVLLPIVGIVAIVFAIIAGLKANEGQLYKYPVNIRLVK
;
A
#
# COMPACT_ATOMS: atom_id res chain seq x y z
N MET A 1 -16.93 -15.21 5.60
CA MET A 1 -16.89 -13.77 5.26
C MET A 1 -16.14 -13.05 6.36
N PRO A 2 -15.30 -12.05 6.05
CA PRO A 2 -14.55 -11.33 7.08
C PRO A 2 -15.48 -10.55 8.00
N THR A 3 -15.11 -10.46 9.28
CA THR A 3 -15.80 -9.66 10.29
C THR A 3 -15.64 -8.16 10.00
N GLN A 4 -16.43 -7.30 10.66
CA GLN A 4 -16.27 -5.85 10.52
C GLN A 4 -14.89 -5.36 10.98
N ASP A 5 -14.34 -5.97 12.03
CA ASP A 5 -13.00 -5.64 12.51
C ASP A 5 -11.93 -6.03 11.49
N GLU A 6 -12.04 -7.22 10.86
CA GLU A 6 -11.12 -7.65 9.80
C GLU A 6 -11.19 -6.75 8.57
N LYS A 7 -12.39 -6.31 8.17
CA LYS A 7 -12.60 -5.33 7.11
C LYS A 7 -11.97 -3.98 7.44
N THR A 8 -12.12 -3.52 8.68
CA THR A 8 -11.52 -2.27 9.16
C THR A 8 -9.99 -2.36 9.15
N MET A 9 -9.41 -3.47 9.60
CA MET A 9 -7.96 -3.69 9.52
C MET A 9 -7.47 -3.78 8.06
N GLY A 10 -8.22 -4.44 7.18
CA GLY A 10 -7.93 -4.48 5.76
C GLY A 10 -7.95 -3.09 5.11
N LEU A 11 -8.94 -2.26 5.46
CA LEU A 11 -9.03 -0.85 5.05
C LEU A 11 -7.81 -0.06 5.55
N LEU A 12 -7.47 -0.18 6.84
CA LEU A 12 -6.33 0.49 7.45
C LEU A 12 -5.00 0.10 6.81
N ALA A 13 -4.84 -1.16 6.38
CA ALA A 13 -3.64 -1.62 5.69
C ALA A 13 -3.35 -0.83 4.41
N HIS A 14 -4.36 -0.27 3.74
CA HIS A 14 -4.19 0.56 2.55
C HIS A 14 -4.30 2.05 2.87
N MET A 15 -5.36 2.48 3.57
CA MET A 15 -5.59 3.91 3.83
C MET A 15 -4.53 4.54 4.73
N GLY A 16 -4.03 3.80 5.74
CA GLY A 16 -3.00 4.31 6.63
C GLY A 16 -1.68 4.62 5.91
N THR A 17 -1.45 4.00 4.74
CA THR A 17 -0.27 4.27 3.93
C THR A 17 -0.26 5.67 3.34
N ILE A 18 -1.43 6.29 3.11
CA ILE A 18 -1.54 7.63 2.52
C ILE A 18 -0.85 8.64 3.43
N LEU A 19 -1.22 8.66 4.72
CA LEU A 19 -0.59 9.54 5.71
C LEU A 19 0.86 9.15 5.98
N ALA A 20 1.14 7.86 6.11
CA ALA A 20 2.48 7.38 6.40
C ALA A 20 3.49 7.68 5.26
N ASN A 21 3.02 7.78 4.01
CA ASN A 21 3.86 8.16 2.87
C ASN A 21 4.37 9.60 2.94
N PHE A 22 3.61 10.54 3.53
CA PHE A 22 4.08 11.93 3.67
C PHE A 22 5.31 12.07 4.57
N VAL A 23 5.54 11.10 5.47
CA VAL A 23 6.72 11.02 6.34
C VAL A 23 7.72 9.96 5.88
N GLY A 24 7.55 9.39 4.68
CA GLY A 24 8.46 8.39 4.10
C GLY A 24 8.33 6.98 4.69
N LEU A 25 7.26 6.68 5.44
CA LEU A 25 7.05 5.42 6.15
C LEU A 25 5.80 4.66 5.67
N GLY A 26 5.43 4.77 4.39
CA GLY A 26 4.22 4.15 3.82
C GLY A 26 4.07 2.65 4.12
N PHE A 27 5.18 1.92 4.19
CA PHE A 27 5.23 0.49 4.48
C PHE A 27 4.99 0.14 5.95
N ALA A 28 5.10 1.10 6.89
CA ALA A 28 5.04 0.82 8.33
C ALA A 28 3.65 0.29 8.76
N VAL A 29 2.58 0.91 8.27
CA VAL A 29 1.20 0.50 8.61
C VAL A 29 0.91 -0.96 8.20
N PRO A 30 1.09 -1.35 6.92
CA PRO A 30 0.83 -2.73 6.52
C PRO A 30 1.82 -3.71 7.15
N LEU A 31 3.07 -3.31 7.42
CA LEU A 31 4.03 -4.15 8.15
C LEU A 31 3.56 -4.45 9.57
N VAL A 32 3.14 -3.43 10.32
CA VAL A 32 2.62 -3.60 11.69
C VAL A 32 1.38 -4.49 11.70
N LEU A 33 0.43 -4.27 10.77
CA LEU A 33 -0.77 -5.10 10.68
C LEU A 33 -0.45 -6.55 10.29
N MET A 34 0.49 -6.76 9.37
CA MET A 34 0.94 -8.10 8.99
C MET A 34 1.53 -8.86 10.19
N LEU A 35 2.36 -8.19 11.01
CA LEU A 35 3.05 -8.81 12.14
C LEU A 35 2.14 -9.05 13.36
N THR A 36 1.18 -8.16 13.59
CA THR A 36 0.30 -8.20 14.78
C THR A 36 -1.01 -8.94 14.52
N LYS A 37 -1.65 -8.69 13.38
CA LYS A 37 -3.00 -9.21 13.05
C LYS A 37 -3.01 -10.22 11.92
N GLY A 38 -1.94 -10.30 11.13
CA GLY A 38 -1.84 -11.27 10.03
C GLY A 38 -1.85 -12.74 10.47
N LYS A 39 -1.45 -13.07 11.71
CA LYS A 39 -1.53 -14.45 12.22
C LYS A 39 -2.94 -14.83 12.68
N GLU A 40 -3.75 -13.83 13.05
CA GLU A 40 -5.11 -14.02 13.56
C GLU A 40 -6.12 -14.12 12.41
N SER A 41 -5.86 -13.45 11.27
CA SER A 41 -6.78 -13.40 10.14
C SER A 41 -6.06 -13.51 8.80
N SER A 42 -6.47 -14.49 7.99
CA SER A 42 -5.99 -14.66 6.61
C SER A 42 -6.42 -13.51 5.70
N PHE A 43 -7.58 -12.90 5.96
CA PHE A 43 -8.07 -11.72 5.23
C PHE A 43 -7.20 -10.50 5.51
N VAL A 44 -6.94 -10.20 6.79
CA VAL A 44 -6.08 -9.08 7.19
C VAL A 44 -4.66 -9.29 6.67
N ARG A 45 -4.13 -10.52 6.79
CA ARG A 45 -2.80 -10.86 6.25
C ARG A 45 -2.71 -10.61 4.74
N ALA A 46 -3.71 -11.02 3.97
CA ALA A 46 -3.72 -10.86 2.53
C ALA A 46 -3.66 -9.36 2.14
N HIS A 47 -4.47 -8.50 2.76
CA HIS A 47 -4.43 -7.06 2.50
C HIS A 47 -3.13 -6.41 3.01
N ALA A 48 -2.64 -6.81 4.19
CA ALA A 48 -1.41 -6.28 4.75
C ALA A 48 -0.19 -6.64 3.90
N VAL A 49 -0.05 -7.88 3.45
CA VAL A 49 1.04 -8.32 2.57
C VAL A 49 0.98 -7.63 1.21
N GLU A 50 -0.22 -7.57 0.60
CA GLU A 50 -0.39 -6.96 -0.71
C GLU A 50 -0.12 -5.43 -0.68
N SER A 51 -0.56 -4.75 0.39
CA SER A 51 -0.23 -3.34 0.64
C SER A 51 1.25 -3.12 0.91
N LEU A 52 1.89 -3.96 1.74
CA LEU A 52 3.32 -3.85 2.06
C LEU A 52 4.17 -3.93 0.78
N ASN A 53 3.90 -4.93 -0.06
CA ASN A 53 4.56 -5.07 -1.36
C ASN A 53 4.32 -3.87 -2.27
N PHE A 54 3.10 -3.30 -2.25
CA PHE A 54 2.77 -2.13 -3.06
C PHE A 54 3.54 -0.89 -2.58
N GLN A 55 3.66 -0.68 -1.27
CA GLN A 55 4.43 0.45 -0.73
C GLN A 55 5.92 0.32 -1.03
N ILE A 56 6.48 -0.90 -1.04
CA ILE A 56 7.85 -1.13 -1.50
C ILE A 56 7.97 -0.78 -2.99
N THR A 57 6.99 -1.17 -3.80
CA THR A 57 6.94 -0.85 -5.24
C THR A 57 6.90 0.66 -5.48
N VAL A 58 6.03 1.38 -4.75
CA VAL A 58 5.92 2.84 -4.79
C VAL A 58 7.21 3.50 -4.33
N PHE A 59 7.84 3.00 -3.26
CA PHE A 59 9.11 3.52 -2.77
C PHE A 59 10.22 3.41 -3.83
N ILE A 60 10.34 2.26 -4.50
CA ILE A 60 11.31 2.07 -5.59
C ILE A 60 11.01 3.05 -6.74
N ALA A 61 9.76 3.15 -7.16
CA ALA A 61 9.36 4.06 -8.23
C ALA A 61 9.64 5.54 -7.88
N ALA A 62 9.36 5.94 -6.64
CA ALA A 62 9.64 7.28 -6.13
C ALA A 62 11.14 7.54 -6.04
N PHE A 63 11.93 6.57 -5.59
CA PHE A 63 13.39 6.68 -5.50
C PHE A 63 14.04 6.86 -6.88
N VAL A 64 13.65 6.05 -7.87
CA VAL A 64 14.13 6.20 -9.26
C VAL A 64 13.69 7.54 -9.84
N SER A 65 12.44 7.96 -9.57
CA SER A 65 11.95 9.27 -10.00
C SER A 65 12.76 10.39 -9.36
N ALA A 66 13.09 10.31 -8.08
CA ALA A 66 13.91 11.31 -7.38
C ALA A 66 15.33 11.45 -7.99
N ILE A 67 15.98 10.32 -8.34
CA ILE A 67 17.31 10.35 -9.00
C ILE A 67 17.23 11.04 -10.36
N THR A 68 16.17 10.77 -11.13
CA THR A 68 15.99 11.35 -12.47
C THR A 68 15.50 12.81 -12.47
N VAL A 69 15.32 13.43 -11.28
CA VAL A 69 15.03 14.87 -11.17
C VAL A 69 16.17 15.71 -11.71
N CYS A 70 17.43 15.27 -11.55
CA CYS A 70 18.61 16.00 -12.04
C CYS A 70 18.59 16.26 -13.56
N ILE A 71 17.87 15.42 -14.31
CA ILE A 71 17.68 15.54 -15.77
C ILE A 71 16.25 15.93 -16.16
N GLY A 72 15.46 16.44 -15.21
CA GLY A 72 14.10 16.96 -15.41
C GLY A 72 12.97 15.91 -15.44
N ILE A 73 13.25 14.67 -15.81
CA ILE A 73 12.24 13.59 -15.93
C ILE A 73 11.53 13.34 -14.58
N GLY A 74 12.32 13.30 -13.50
CA GLY A 74 11.81 13.02 -12.16
C GLY A 74 10.78 14.03 -11.65
N ALA A 75 10.86 15.29 -12.11
CA ALA A 75 9.94 16.35 -11.71
C ALA A 75 8.50 16.06 -12.14
N VAL A 76 8.32 15.32 -13.25
CA VAL A 76 7.01 14.89 -13.75
C VAL A 76 6.63 13.51 -13.18
N LEU A 77 7.58 12.58 -13.07
CA LEU A 77 7.30 11.22 -12.59
C LEU A 77 6.91 11.17 -11.11
N LEU A 78 7.58 11.93 -10.23
CA LEU A 78 7.30 11.93 -8.79
C LEU A 78 5.83 12.23 -8.45
N PRO A 79 5.20 13.32 -8.94
CA PRO A 79 3.79 13.58 -8.64
C PRO A 79 2.87 12.52 -9.23
N ILE A 80 3.19 11.96 -10.41
CA ILE A 80 2.40 10.86 -11.01
C ILE A 80 2.43 9.62 -10.11
N VAL A 81 3.61 9.21 -9.64
CA VAL A 81 3.76 8.08 -8.72
C VAL A 81 2.95 8.31 -7.44
N GLY A 82 3.00 9.52 -6.86
CA GLY A 82 2.23 9.88 -5.67
C GLY A 82 0.72 9.78 -5.90
N ILE A 83 0.21 10.32 -7.00
CA ILE A 83 -1.22 10.27 -7.34
C ILE A 83 -1.67 8.83 -7.55
N VAL A 84 -0.92 8.03 -8.33
CA VAL A 84 -1.24 6.62 -8.58
C VAL A 84 -1.24 5.82 -7.27
N ALA A 85 -0.28 6.07 -6.38
CA ALA A 85 -0.22 5.43 -5.07
C ALA A 85 -1.47 5.72 -4.23
N ILE A 86 -1.92 6.97 -4.17
CA ILE A 86 -3.12 7.37 -3.43
C ILE A 86 -4.37 6.73 -4.03
N VAL A 87 -4.55 6.82 -5.36
CA VAL A 87 -5.74 6.27 -6.05
C VAL A 87 -5.85 4.77 -5.81
N PHE A 88 -4.76 4.02 -5.98
CA PHE A 88 -4.80 2.59 -5.76
C PHE A 88 -4.99 2.22 -4.28
N ALA A 89 -4.40 2.95 -3.34
CA ALA A 89 -4.62 2.73 -1.91
C ALA A 89 -6.10 2.93 -1.53
N ILE A 90 -6.77 3.94 -2.10
CA ILE A 90 -8.20 4.18 -1.88
C ILE A 90 -9.03 3.03 -2.45
N ILE A 91 -8.78 2.60 -3.69
CA ILE A 91 -9.53 1.50 -4.32
C ILE A 91 -9.35 0.21 -3.52
N ALA A 92 -8.11 -0.12 -3.13
CA ALA A 92 -7.80 -1.30 -2.34
C ALA A 92 -8.48 -1.25 -0.96
N GLY A 93 -8.49 -0.08 -0.33
CA GLY A 93 -9.19 0.16 0.93
C GLY A 93 -10.70 -0.05 0.81
N LEU A 94 -11.34 0.55 -0.19
CA LEU A 94 -12.78 0.36 -0.45
C LEU A 94 -13.11 -1.12 -0.68
N LYS A 95 -12.29 -1.83 -1.45
CA LYS A 95 -12.45 -3.27 -1.68
C LYS A 95 -12.30 -4.09 -0.40
N ALA A 96 -11.34 -3.73 0.46
CA ALA A 96 -11.20 -4.36 1.77
C ALA A 96 -12.44 -4.14 2.65
N ASN A 97 -13.03 -2.93 2.62
CA ASN A 97 -14.27 -2.61 3.35
C ASN A 97 -15.50 -3.39 2.83
N GLU A 98 -15.54 -3.67 1.52
CA GLU A 98 -16.53 -4.57 0.91
C GLU A 98 -16.30 -6.05 1.30
N GLY A 99 -15.18 -6.37 1.95
CA GLY A 99 -14.77 -7.74 2.27
C GLY A 99 -14.18 -8.49 1.07
N GLN A 100 -13.72 -7.77 0.04
CA GLN A 100 -13.14 -8.32 -1.17
C GLN A 100 -11.61 -8.19 -1.14
N LEU A 101 -10.93 -9.26 -1.51
CA LEU A 101 -9.49 -9.21 -1.74
C LEU A 101 -9.22 -8.37 -3.00
N TYR A 102 -8.26 -7.45 -2.89
CA TYR A 102 -7.81 -6.63 -4.00
C TYR A 102 -6.35 -6.92 -4.28
N LYS A 103 -6.00 -7.08 -5.56
CA LYS A 103 -4.61 -7.19 -6.03
C LYS A 103 -4.27 -5.92 -6.80
N TYR A 104 -3.18 -5.26 -6.41
CA TYR A 104 -2.72 -4.09 -7.13
C TYR A 104 -2.33 -4.49 -8.56
N PRO A 105 -2.72 -3.70 -9.59
CA PRO A 105 -2.36 -3.98 -10.97
C PRO A 105 -0.84 -4.01 -11.19
N VAL A 106 -0.12 -3.12 -10.50
CA VAL A 106 1.34 -3.04 -10.49
C VAL A 106 1.81 -3.27 -9.08
N ASN A 107 2.50 -4.39 -8.83
CA ASN A 107 3.00 -4.75 -7.51
C ASN A 107 4.13 -5.77 -7.58
N ILE A 108 5.26 -5.46 -6.94
CA ILE A 108 6.38 -6.39 -6.77
C ILE A 108 6.13 -7.22 -5.50
N ARG A 109 5.74 -8.48 -5.67
CA ARG A 109 5.36 -9.38 -4.57
C ARG A 109 6.57 -10.06 -3.92
N LEU A 110 7.28 -9.32 -3.06
CA LEU A 110 8.46 -9.78 -2.34
C LEU A 110 8.09 -10.61 -1.09
N VAL A 111 7.13 -10.11 -0.31
CA VAL A 111 6.64 -10.74 0.92
C VAL A 111 5.46 -11.67 0.60
N LYS A 112 5.41 -12.84 1.26
CA LYS A 112 4.38 -13.90 1.07
C LYS A 112 3.68 -14.25 2.38
#